data_AF-A0AAV2INX4-F1
#
_entry.id   AF-A0AAV2INX4-F1
#
_cell.length_a   1.000
_cell.length_b   1.000
_cell.length_c   1.000
_cell.angle_alpha   90.00
_cell.angle_beta   90.00
_cell.angle_gamma   90.00
#
_symmetry.space_group_name_H-M   'P 1'
#
loop_
_entity.id
_entity.type
_entity.pdbx_description
1 polymer ?
#
loop_
_entity_poly.entity_id
_entity_poly.type
_entity_poly.pdbx_seq_one_letter_code
_entity_poly.pdbx_strand_id
1 'polypeptide(L)'
;MLRHICVVTLLLLVQRCGAQPACPANDKTKCTADLHTVADTCTSDKCVCAPGYSPNADKCELSKPKISGETPDKKYYVGSSYSLVCNTDVTAATTFEWSNAAQKLSETKKTLTINDAKTTDSGSYSCKIVVGTEHADSEAIPVTVVAPGKLCAGDTECTGSVFSGKCDLPDKKRCVCAENYVVKEDTCKNGAAVISTSLLMLVVAIFSQLMKLS
;
A
#
# COMPACT_ATOMS: atom_id res chain seq x y z
N MET A 1 -43.58 20.75 -4.85
CA MET A 1 -44.41 19.53 -4.88
C MET A 1 -43.50 18.32 -4.65
N LEU A 2 -43.91 17.41 -3.74
CA LEU A 2 -43.35 16.09 -3.38
C LEU A 2 -41.92 16.07 -2.77
N ARG A 3 -41.62 15.40 -1.65
CA ARG A 3 -42.38 14.66 -0.62
C ARG A 3 -41.39 14.45 0.56
N HIS A 4 -41.63 15.03 1.72
CA HIS A 4 -40.99 14.57 2.98
C HIS A 4 -42.02 13.70 3.69
N ILE A 5 -41.99 12.40 3.42
CA ILE A 5 -42.76 11.42 4.18
C ILE A 5 -41.78 10.80 5.17
N CYS A 6 -41.71 11.40 6.36
CA CYS A 6 -41.16 10.75 7.55
C CYS A 6 -42.37 10.33 8.39
N VAL A 7 -42.88 9.12 8.14
CA VAL A 7 -43.90 8.49 8.99
C VAL A 7 -43.14 7.80 10.11
N VAL A 8 -43.27 8.28 11.36
CA VAL A 8 -43.13 7.40 12.53
C VAL A 8 -44.11 7.83 13.62
N THR A 9 -44.84 6.81 14.05
CA THR A 9 -45.95 6.70 14.98
C THR A 9 -45.58 7.06 16.41
N LEU A 10 -46.60 7.43 17.19
CA LEU A 10 -46.58 7.77 18.61
C LEU A 10 -46.19 6.57 19.51
N LEU A 11 -44.93 6.15 19.53
CA LEU A 11 -44.35 5.27 20.57
C LEU A 11 -42.81 5.21 20.44
N LEU A 12 -42.12 5.95 21.34
CA LEU A 12 -40.76 5.72 21.86
C LEU A 12 -39.73 5.04 20.94
N LEU A 13 -39.17 5.74 19.94
CA LEU A 13 -37.84 5.43 19.38
C LEU A 13 -37.24 6.74 18.84
N VAL A 14 -36.21 7.29 19.52
CA VAL A 14 -35.38 8.39 19.01
C VAL A 14 -34.56 7.84 17.85
N GLN A 15 -35.11 7.91 16.65
CA GLN A 15 -34.39 7.59 15.43
C GLN A 15 -33.38 8.72 15.22
N ARG A 16 -32.09 8.46 15.52
CA ARG A 16 -30.99 9.34 15.13
C ARG A 16 -30.98 9.43 13.60
N CYS A 17 -31.70 10.39 13.04
CA CYS A 17 -31.35 10.94 11.74
C CYS A 17 -29.92 11.45 11.91
N GLY A 18 -28.94 10.81 11.27
CA GLY A 18 -27.57 11.31 11.24
C GLY A 18 -27.60 12.71 10.66
N ALA A 19 -27.54 13.72 11.53
CA ALA A 19 -27.44 15.10 11.14
C ALA A 19 -26.06 15.30 10.49
N GLN A 20 -26.03 15.90 9.32
CA GLN A 20 -24.80 16.35 8.68
C GLN A 20 -24.23 17.56 9.47
N PRO A 21 -22.91 17.84 9.38
CA PRO A 21 -22.31 18.95 10.11
C PRO A 21 -22.85 20.25 9.50
N ALA A 22 -23.75 20.90 10.22
CA ALA A 22 -24.38 22.15 9.80
C ALA A 22 -23.56 23.35 10.30
N CYS A 23 -23.38 24.36 9.44
CA CYS A 23 -22.75 25.61 9.85
C CYS A 23 -23.62 26.30 10.92
N PRO A 24 -23.05 26.86 12.01
CA PRO A 24 -23.83 27.55 13.03
C PRO A 24 -24.52 28.79 12.44
N ALA A 25 -25.77 29.03 12.86
CA ALA A 25 -26.61 30.12 12.36
C ALA A 25 -26.01 31.52 12.57
N ASN A 26 -25.08 31.66 13.53
CA ASN A 26 -24.52 32.95 13.98
C ASN A 26 -23.05 33.16 13.55
N ASP A 27 -22.37 32.14 12.99
CA ASP A 27 -20.99 32.29 12.45
C ASP A 27 -20.77 31.35 11.26
N LYS A 28 -20.88 31.90 10.05
CA LYS A 28 -20.71 31.16 8.79
C LYS A 28 -19.25 30.94 8.40
N THR A 29 -18.30 31.20 9.30
CA THR A 29 -16.86 31.08 8.98
C THR A 29 -16.22 29.81 9.52
N LYS A 30 -16.83 29.15 10.53
CA LYS A 30 -16.27 27.96 11.19
C LYS A 30 -17.35 26.95 11.56
N CYS A 31 -17.06 25.67 11.38
CA CYS A 31 -17.90 24.57 11.87
C CYS A 31 -17.92 24.55 13.40
N THR A 32 -19.05 24.19 14.02
CA THR A 32 -19.16 24.07 15.49
C THR A 32 -18.15 23.06 16.00
N ALA A 33 -17.10 23.54 16.63
CA ALA A 33 -15.98 22.76 17.09
C ALA A 33 -16.16 22.41 18.56
N ASP A 34 -16.32 21.12 18.85
CA ASP A 34 -15.82 20.56 20.09
C ASP A 34 -14.70 19.57 19.74
N LEU A 35 -13.47 20.03 20.01
CA LEU A 35 -12.20 19.28 20.05
C LEU A 35 -11.62 18.74 18.71
N HIS A 36 -10.61 19.46 18.20
CA HIS A 36 -9.49 18.99 17.34
C HIS A 36 -9.64 18.78 15.82
N THR A 37 -10.54 19.44 15.11
CA THR A 37 -10.63 19.23 13.65
C THR A 37 -10.55 20.53 12.86
N VAL A 38 -9.49 20.66 12.06
CA VAL A 38 -9.25 21.79 11.15
C VAL A 38 -10.30 21.74 10.03
N ALA A 39 -11.45 22.39 10.25
CA ALA A 39 -12.40 22.69 9.18
C ALA A 39 -11.91 23.96 8.46
N ASP A 40 -11.70 23.87 7.14
CA ASP A 40 -11.06 24.96 6.39
C ASP A 40 -12.05 26.09 6.09
N THR A 41 -13.30 25.80 5.71
CA THR A 41 -14.32 26.81 5.40
C THR A 41 -15.75 26.26 5.44
N CYS A 42 -16.72 27.14 5.67
CA CYS A 42 -18.14 26.88 5.41
C CYS A 42 -18.49 27.41 4.01
N THR A 43 -18.91 26.53 3.10
CA THR A 43 -19.37 26.93 1.75
C THR A 43 -20.79 26.43 1.52
N SER A 44 -21.75 27.34 1.36
CA SER A 44 -23.17 27.02 1.12
C SER A 44 -23.80 26.09 2.17
N ASP A 45 -23.69 26.47 3.45
CA ASP A 45 -24.23 25.76 4.63
C ASP A 45 -23.67 24.33 4.85
N LYS A 46 -22.57 23.98 4.17
CA LYS A 46 -21.82 22.73 4.35
C LYS A 46 -20.41 22.98 4.85
N CYS A 47 -20.01 22.22 5.86
CA CYS A 47 -18.65 22.16 6.35
C CYS A 47 -17.72 21.45 5.35
N VAL A 48 -16.59 22.09 5.02
CA VAL A 48 -15.52 21.49 4.21
C VAL A 48 -14.34 21.16 5.12
N CYS A 49 -13.98 19.89 5.17
CA CYS A 49 -12.85 19.39 5.95
C CYS A 49 -11.51 19.63 5.23
N ALA A 50 -10.43 19.80 6.00
CA ALA A 50 -9.08 19.90 5.46
C ALA A 50 -8.68 18.66 4.64
N PRO A 51 -7.70 18.76 3.72
CA PRO A 51 -7.18 17.61 2.99
C PRO A 51 -6.78 16.46 3.91
N GLY A 52 -7.25 15.25 3.57
CA GLY A 52 -7.05 14.05 4.39
C GLY A 52 -8.10 13.85 5.48
N TYR A 53 -9.13 14.69 5.58
CA TYR A 53 -10.26 14.51 6.49
C TYR A 53 -11.57 14.34 5.72
N SER A 54 -12.46 13.51 6.24
CA SER A 54 -13.79 13.23 5.68
C SER A 54 -14.88 13.65 6.67
N PRO A 55 -16.00 14.24 6.21
CA PRO A 55 -17.12 14.56 7.09
C PRO A 55 -17.72 13.31 7.73
N ASN A 56 -17.86 13.30 9.07
CA ASN A 56 -18.60 12.28 9.81
C ASN A 56 -19.53 12.94 10.84
N ALA A 57 -20.83 12.90 10.55
CA ALA A 57 -21.86 13.61 11.33
C ALA A 57 -21.41 15.05 11.61
N ASP A 58 -21.33 15.49 12.86
CA ASP A 58 -21.05 16.88 13.21
C ASP A 58 -19.55 17.27 13.22
N LYS A 59 -18.63 16.39 12.79
CA LYS A 59 -17.18 16.63 12.82
C LYS A 59 -16.44 16.14 11.57
N CYS A 60 -15.17 16.51 11.44
CA CYS A 60 -14.28 16.01 10.39
C CYS A 60 -13.38 14.91 10.97
N GLU A 61 -13.43 13.70 10.44
CA GLU A 61 -12.56 12.61 10.91
C GLU A 61 -11.44 12.33 9.92
N LEU A 62 -10.33 11.82 10.44
CA LEU A 62 -9.18 11.45 9.64
C LEU A 62 -9.55 10.38 8.61
N SER A 63 -9.26 10.65 7.35
CA SER A 63 -9.51 9.70 6.27
C SER A 63 -8.57 8.52 6.39
N LYS A 64 -9.09 7.32 6.11
CA LYS A 64 -8.28 6.10 6.10
C LYS A 64 -7.14 6.21 5.08
N PRO A 65 -5.87 5.96 5.48
CA PRO A 65 -4.77 5.91 4.53
C PRO A 65 -4.89 4.70 3.60
N LYS A 66 -4.23 4.77 2.44
CA LYS A 66 -4.19 3.70 1.44
C LYS A 66 -2.77 3.21 1.22
N ILE A 67 -2.54 1.91 1.38
CA ILE A 67 -1.24 1.33 1.06
C ILE A 67 -1.11 1.19 -0.46
N SER A 68 0.01 1.66 -1.02
CA SER A 68 0.44 1.36 -2.38
C SER A 68 1.79 0.64 -2.38
N GLY A 69 2.08 -0.12 -3.43
CA GLY A 69 3.30 -0.94 -3.52
C GLY A 69 3.06 -2.28 -4.21
N GLU A 70 1.81 -2.76 -4.16
CA GLU A 70 1.33 -3.92 -4.93
C GLU A 70 0.16 -3.60 -5.84
N THR A 71 0.11 -4.35 -6.94
CA THR A 71 -1.09 -4.60 -7.72
C THR A 71 -1.71 -5.91 -7.23
N PRO A 72 -3.01 -6.16 -7.48
CA PRO A 72 -3.54 -7.51 -7.37
C PRO A 72 -2.59 -8.50 -8.08
N ASP A 73 -2.31 -9.64 -7.45
CA ASP A 73 -1.45 -10.73 -7.93
C ASP A 73 0.07 -10.51 -7.91
N LYS A 74 0.55 -9.37 -7.40
CA LYS A 74 2.00 -9.20 -7.24
C LYS A 74 2.54 -10.17 -6.18
N LYS A 75 3.74 -10.69 -6.45
CA LYS A 75 4.50 -11.55 -5.54
C LYS A 75 5.89 -10.97 -5.40
N TYR A 76 6.41 -11.00 -4.20
CA TYR A 76 7.81 -10.71 -3.94
C TYR A 76 8.61 -12.00 -3.84
N TYR A 77 9.91 -11.90 -4.09
CA TYR A 77 10.77 -13.06 -4.12
C TYR A 77 11.75 -13.03 -2.96
N VAL A 78 12.07 -14.20 -2.42
CA VAL A 78 13.09 -14.32 -1.36
C VAL A 78 14.41 -13.69 -1.83
N GLY A 79 15.05 -12.91 -0.95
CA GLY A 79 16.29 -12.19 -1.23
C GLY A 79 16.13 -10.88 -2.01
N SER A 80 14.91 -10.55 -2.46
CA SER A 80 14.64 -9.25 -3.09
C SER A 80 14.33 -8.16 -2.05
N SER A 81 14.45 -6.89 -2.47
CA SER A 81 13.98 -5.75 -1.68
C SER A 81 12.72 -5.16 -2.31
N TYR A 82 11.77 -4.76 -1.46
CA TYR A 82 10.56 -4.07 -1.89
C TYR A 82 10.09 -3.05 -0.84
N SER A 83 9.21 -2.14 -1.28
CA SER A 83 8.66 -1.12 -0.42
C SER A 83 7.15 -1.02 -0.53
N LEU A 84 6.51 -0.78 0.60
CA LEU A 84 5.10 -0.40 0.74
C LEU A 84 5.02 1.06 1.19
N VAL A 85 4.05 1.80 0.67
CA VAL A 85 3.88 3.23 0.95
C VAL A 85 2.49 3.49 1.51
N CYS A 86 2.42 4.08 2.69
CA CYS A 86 1.17 4.48 3.34
C CYS A 86 0.75 5.87 2.82
N ASN A 87 -0.20 5.94 1.90
CA ASN A 87 -0.63 7.19 1.29
C ASN A 87 -1.73 7.84 2.13
N THR A 88 -1.57 9.14 2.37
CA THR A 88 -2.53 9.99 3.05
C THR A 88 -2.39 11.40 2.48
N ASP A 89 -3.52 12.10 2.38
CA ASP A 89 -3.58 13.52 2.00
C ASP A 89 -3.39 14.45 3.21
N VAL A 90 -3.24 13.87 4.40
CA VAL A 90 -2.98 14.59 5.64
C VAL A 90 -1.53 15.07 5.64
N THR A 91 -1.33 16.38 5.52
CA THR A 91 0.00 17.02 5.53
C THR A 91 0.63 17.07 6.92
N ALA A 92 -0.18 17.05 7.98
CA ALA A 92 0.25 17.11 9.39
C ALA A 92 0.52 15.74 10.04
N ALA A 93 0.53 14.65 9.27
CA ALA A 93 0.79 13.31 9.81
C ALA A 93 2.15 13.28 10.53
N THR A 94 2.12 13.06 11.84
CA THR A 94 3.30 13.19 12.69
C THR A 94 4.11 11.90 12.72
N THR A 95 3.42 10.75 12.71
CA THR A 95 4.02 9.42 12.73
C THR A 95 3.19 8.40 11.96
N PHE A 96 3.86 7.41 11.38
CA PHE A 96 3.25 6.22 10.79
C PHE A 96 3.51 5.03 11.71
N GLU A 97 2.62 4.04 11.72
CA GLU A 97 2.87 2.75 12.34
C GLU A 97 2.50 1.64 11.38
N TRP A 98 3.38 0.66 11.21
CA TRP A 98 3.14 -0.50 10.36
C TRP A 98 2.85 -1.74 11.20
N SER A 99 1.96 -2.58 10.71
CA SER A 99 1.70 -3.90 11.30
C SER A 99 1.66 -4.97 10.23
N ASN A 100 2.15 -6.18 10.55
CA ASN A 100 1.94 -7.39 9.74
C ASN A 100 1.19 -8.42 10.61
N ALA A 101 0.03 -8.87 10.15
CA ALA A 101 -0.80 -9.87 10.85
C ALA A 101 -1.05 -9.50 12.33
N ALA A 102 -1.38 -8.23 12.57
CA ALA A 102 -1.56 -7.60 13.89
C ALA A 102 -0.31 -7.43 14.76
N GLN A 103 0.88 -7.85 14.31
CA GLN A 103 2.13 -7.55 14.98
C GLN A 103 2.68 -6.21 14.52
N LYS A 104 2.89 -5.29 15.47
CA LYS A 104 3.50 -3.98 15.23
C LYS A 104 4.97 -4.14 14.80
N LEU A 105 5.34 -3.41 13.74
CA LEU A 105 6.70 -3.30 13.23
C LEU A 105 7.39 -2.06 13.80
N SER A 106 8.72 -2.01 13.71
CA SER A 106 9.53 -0.89 14.21
C SER A 106 9.56 0.34 13.28
N GLU A 107 9.05 0.22 12.06
CA GLU A 107 9.04 1.31 11.07
C GLU A 107 8.01 2.38 11.45
N THR A 108 8.46 3.65 11.42
CA THR A 108 7.66 4.81 11.79
C THR A 108 7.48 5.83 10.67
N LYS A 109 8.04 5.55 9.49
CA LYS A 109 7.97 6.39 8.30
C LYS A 109 6.83 5.98 7.37
N LYS A 110 6.51 6.89 6.45
CA LYS A 110 5.52 6.71 5.38
C LYS A 110 5.79 5.47 4.52
N THR A 111 7.05 5.11 4.35
CA THR A 111 7.49 3.99 3.52
C THR A 111 8.09 2.90 4.40
N LEU A 112 7.56 1.68 4.29
CA LEU A 112 8.15 0.47 4.84
C LEU A 112 8.99 -0.20 3.77
N THR A 113 10.27 -0.42 4.04
CA THR A 113 11.17 -1.13 3.14
C THR A 113 11.56 -2.47 3.75
N ILE A 114 11.24 -3.54 3.05
CA ILE A 114 11.69 -4.89 3.35
C ILE A 114 12.92 -5.15 2.48
N ASN A 115 14.04 -5.51 3.13
CA ASN A 115 15.27 -5.90 2.46
C ASN A 115 15.53 -7.37 2.69
N ASP A 116 16.15 -8.04 1.71
CA ASP A 116 16.46 -9.47 1.79
C ASP A 116 15.23 -10.29 2.23
N ALA A 117 14.13 -10.11 1.48
CA ALA A 117 12.82 -10.61 1.85
C ALA A 117 12.84 -12.12 2.13
N LYS A 118 12.04 -12.54 3.11
CA LYS A 118 11.89 -13.94 3.54
C LYS A 118 10.43 -14.36 3.44
N THR A 119 10.20 -15.66 3.38
CA THR A 119 8.82 -16.21 3.37
C THR A 119 8.02 -15.78 4.60
N THR A 120 8.70 -15.56 5.74
CA THR A 120 8.13 -15.04 6.99
C THR A 120 7.65 -13.60 6.91
N ASP A 121 8.09 -12.84 5.90
CA ASP A 121 7.62 -11.47 5.68
C ASP A 121 6.28 -11.44 4.94
N SER A 122 5.76 -12.60 4.51
CA SER A 122 4.39 -12.71 4.01
C SER A 122 3.39 -12.42 5.12
N GLY A 123 2.22 -11.90 4.76
CA GLY A 123 1.13 -11.70 5.70
C GLY A 123 0.17 -10.61 5.28
N SER A 124 -0.43 -9.95 6.26
CA SER A 124 -1.48 -8.95 6.04
C SER A 124 -1.01 -7.62 6.62
N TYR A 125 -0.57 -6.72 5.76
CA TYR A 125 0.03 -5.45 6.15
C TYR A 125 -1.03 -4.35 6.29
N SER A 126 -0.99 -3.62 7.40
CA SER A 126 -1.77 -2.40 7.60
C SER A 126 -0.85 -1.26 8.02
N CYS A 127 -1.25 -0.03 7.72
CA CYS A 127 -0.59 1.17 8.19
C CYS A 127 -1.55 2.05 8.95
N LYS A 128 -1.06 2.68 10.00
CA LYS A 128 -1.78 3.62 10.84
C LYS A 128 -1.10 4.98 10.75
N ILE A 129 -1.87 6.04 10.58
CA ILE A 129 -1.39 7.42 10.69
C ILE A 129 -1.84 8.01 12.02
N VAL A 130 -0.98 8.80 12.65
CA VAL A 130 -1.27 9.48 13.91
C VAL A 130 -1.06 10.99 13.76
N VAL A 131 -2.04 11.77 14.20
CA VAL A 131 -2.04 13.23 14.16
C VAL A 131 -2.48 13.73 15.55
N GLY A 132 -1.52 14.16 16.37
CA GLY A 132 -1.81 14.54 17.75
C GLY A 132 -2.42 13.37 18.55
N THR A 133 -3.72 13.45 18.84
CA THR A 133 -4.47 12.39 19.57
C THR A 133 -5.34 11.53 18.66
N GLU A 134 -5.51 11.92 17.39
CA GLU A 134 -6.30 11.19 16.40
C GLU A 134 -5.46 10.18 15.63
N HIS A 135 -6.13 9.14 15.12
CA HIS A 135 -5.51 8.16 14.26
C HIS A 135 -6.51 7.55 13.28
N ALA A 136 -5.98 7.03 12.18
CA ALA A 136 -6.74 6.25 11.22
C ALA A 136 -5.89 5.09 10.69
N ASP A 137 -6.53 3.93 10.58
CA ASP A 137 -5.94 2.70 10.07
C ASP A 137 -6.35 2.47 8.62
N SER A 138 -5.39 1.99 7.81
CA SER A 138 -5.67 1.52 6.46
C SER A 138 -6.46 0.22 6.49
N GLU A 139 -7.10 -0.09 5.38
CA GLU A 139 -7.42 -1.50 5.10
C GLU A 139 -6.12 -2.31 5.02
N ALA A 140 -6.19 -3.58 5.42
CA ALA A 140 -5.03 -4.44 5.35
C ALA A 140 -4.87 -5.01 3.93
N ILE A 141 -3.62 -5.07 3.44
CA ILE A 141 -3.30 -5.68 2.14
C ILE A 141 -2.56 -7.01 2.34
N PRO A 142 -2.92 -8.06 1.59
CA PRO A 142 -2.17 -9.31 1.62
C PRO A 142 -0.85 -9.11 0.86
N VAL A 143 0.26 -9.58 1.43
CA VAL A 143 1.59 -9.59 0.80
C VAL A 143 2.10 -11.02 0.81
N THR A 144 2.58 -11.50 -0.34
CA THR A 144 3.13 -12.86 -0.47
C THR A 144 4.57 -12.80 -0.93
N VAL A 145 5.46 -13.38 -0.12
CA VAL A 145 6.86 -13.61 -0.48
C VAL A 145 7.08 -15.09 -0.79
N VAL A 146 7.50 -15.39 -2.01
CA VAL A 146 7.74 -16.75 -2.48
C VAL A 146 9.21 -16.99 -2.77
N ALA A 147 9.67 -18.23 -2.57
CA ALA A 147 10.99 -18.61 -3.05
C ALA A 147 11.02 -18.52 -4.60
N PRO A 148 12.12 -18.04 -5.20
CA PRO A 148 12.23 -17.93 -6.64
C PRO A 148 12.30 -19.31 -7.30
N GLY A 149 11.82 -19.40 -8.54
CA GLY A 149 11.82 -20.59 -9.38
C GLY A 149 10.44 -21.22 -9.56
N LYS A 150 10.20 -21.77 -10.75
CA LYS A 150 8.94 -22.44 -11.12
C LYS A 150 8.65 -23.66 -10.23
N LEU A 151 7.41 -23.82 -9.78
CA LEU A 151 6.95 -25.04 -9.10
C LEU A 151 6.90 -26.24 -10.06
N CYS A 152 7.23 -27.42 -9.55
CA CYS A 152 7.15 -28.67 -10.31
C CYS A 152 5.68 -29.10 -10.53
N ALA A 153 5.41 -29.68 -11.70
CA ALA A 153 4.11 -30.31 -11.94
C ALA A 153 4.15 -31.74 -11.39
N GLY A 154 3.28 -32.07 -10.44
CA GLY A 154 3.20 -33.43 -9.86
C GLY A 154 4.51 -33.92 -9.21
N ASP A 155 5.28 -33.00 -8.60
CA ASP A 155 6.49 -33.26 -7.83
C ASP A 155 7.68 -33.94 -8.56
N THR A 156 7.64 -34.13 -9.88
CA THR A 156 8.69 -34.91 -10.57
C THR A 156 9.26 -34.32 -11.85
N GLU A 157 8.54 -33.46 -12.58
CA GLU A 157 9.03 -32.98 -13.87
C GLU A 157 8.85 -31.47 -14.12
N CYS A 158 9.87 -30.93 -14.78
CA CYS A 158 9.94 -29.55 -15.24
C CYS A 158 9.86 -29.52 -16.77
N THR A 159 8.74 -29.07 -17.32
CA THR A 159 8.56 -28.93 -18.76
C THR A 159 9.20 -27.63 -19.27
N GLY A 160 10.13 -27.73 -20.23
CA GLY A 160 10.72 -26.60 -20.97
C GLY A 160 12.24 -26.69 -21.15
N SER A 161 12.75 -26.17 -22.27
CA SER A 161 14.18 -26.24 -22.66
C SER A 161 15.13 -25.40 -21.82
N VAL A 162 14.61 -24.51 -20.98
CA VAL A 162 15.41 -23.61 -20.11
C VAL A 162 15.57 -24.15 -18.68
N PHE A 163 15.05 -25.34 -18.39
CA PHE A 163 15.17 -26.05 -17.12
C PHE A 163 15.99 -27.33 -17.28
N SER A 164 16.69 -27.78 -16.25
CA SER A 164 17.50 -29.00 -16.27
C SER A 164 16.68 -30.30 -16.15
N GLY A 165 15.35 -30.17 -16.06
CA GLY A 165 14.42 -31.29 -15.86
C GLY A 165 14.30 -31.78 -14.42
N LYS A 166 15.05 -31.21 -13.45
CA LYS A 166 15.08 -31.65 -12.05
C LYS A 166 14.42 -30.66 -11.07
N CYS A 167 13.91 -31.19 -9.97
CA CYS A 167 13.26 -30.47 -8.87
C CYS A 167 14.16 -30.38 -7.63
N ASP A 168 15.29 -29.68 -7.70
CA ASP A 168 16.29 -29.62 -6.60
C ASP A 168 16.52 -28.21 -5.99
N LEU A 169 15.75 -27.19 -6.38
CA LEU A 169 15.79 -25.84 -5.76
C LEU A 169 14.99 -25.80 -4.44
N PRO A 170 15.26 -24.83 -3.53
CA PRO A 170 15.60 -25.06 -2.11
C PRO A 170 14.56 -25.79 -1.22
N ASP A 171 13.40 -26.13 -1.75
CA ASP A 171 12.34 -26.91 -1.10
C ASP A 171 12.10 -28.30 -1.75
N LYS A 172 12.94 -28.75 -2.70
CA LYS A 172 12.72 -29.94 -3.57
C LYS A 172 11.43 -29.92 -4.39
N LYS A 173 10.83 -28.73 -4.56
CA LYS A 173 9.56 -28.51 -5.26
C LYS A 173 9.69 -27.54 -6.43
N ARG A 174 10.91 -27.09 -6.73
CA ARG A 174 11.17 -26.05 -7.71
C ARG A 174 12.19 -26.49 -8.76
N CYS A 175 11.93 -26.06 -9.99
CA CYS A 175 12.72 -26.42 -11.16
C CYS A 175 14.09 -25.78 -11.15
N VAL A 176 15.12 -26.60 -11.31
CA VAL A 176 16.50 -26.15 -11.52
C VAL A 176 16.66 -25.65 -12.95
N CYS A 177 17.35 -24.53 -13.14
CA CYS A 177 17.65 -24.01 -14.46
C CYS A 177 18.69 -24.87 -15.20
N ALA A 178 18.61 -24.90 -16.53
CA ALA A 178 19.64 -25.54 -17.36
C ALA A 178 21.00 -24.83 -17.22
N GLU A 179 22.09 -25.47 -17.66
CA GLU A 179 23.43 -24.85 -17.63
C GLU A 179 23.43 -23.46 -18.30
N ASN A 180 24.15 -22.51 -17.70
CA ASN A 180 24.20 -21.09 -18.08
C ASN A 180 22.92 -20.27 -17.84
N TYR A 181 21.89 -20.85 -17.21
CA TYR A 181 20.70 -20.10 -16.80
C TYR A 181 20.66 -19.92 -15.27
N VAL A 182 20.17 -18.76 -14.84
CA VAL A 182 19.99 -18.40 -13.43
C VAL A 182 18.50 -18.14 -13.17
N VAL A 183 18.05 -18.52 -11.98
CA VAL A 183 16.67 -18.28 -11.54
C VAL A 183 16.47 -16.77 -11.39
N LYS A 184 15.42 -16.26 -12.03
CA LYS A 184 14.92 -14.90 -11.82
C LYS A 184 13.42 -14.97 -11.72
N GLU A 185 12.89 -14.62 -10.55
CA GLU A 185 11.47 -14.71 -10.25
C GLU A 185 10.99 -16.15 -10.48
N ASP A 186 9.93 -16.39 -11.25
CA ASP A 186 9.44 -17.72 -11.61
C ASP A 186 10.11 -18.32 -12.88
N THR A 187 11.14 -17.66 -13.44
CA THR A 187 11.74 -18.03 -14.74
C THR A 187 13.24 -18.31 -14.65
N CYS A 188 13.78 -18.95 -15.68
CA CYS A 188 15.22 -19.10 -15.88
C CYS A 188 15.69 -18.14 -16.98
N LYS A 189 16.70 -17.32 -16.69
CA LYS A 189 17.28 -16.37 -17.68
C LYS A 189 18.76 -16.66 -17.90
N ASN A 190 19.22 -16.46 -19.14
CA ASN A 190 20.60 -16.71 -19.50
C ASN A 190 21.54 -15.77 -18.72
N GLY A 191 22.44 -16.35 -17.93
CA GLY A 191 23.40 -15.63 -17.10
C GLY A 191 24.40 -14.80 -17.90
N ALA A 192 24.70 -15.18 -19.14
CA ALA A 192 25.62 -14.45 -20.02
C ALA A 192 25.05 -13.12 -20.54
N ALA A 193 23.72 -13.01 -20.64
CA ALA A 193 23.06 -11.80 -21.15
C ALA A 193 23.02 -10.64 -20.12
N VAL A 194 23.15 -10.93 -18.82
CA VAL A 194 23.00 -9.94 -17.74
C VAL A 194 24.21 -9.00 -17.65
N ILE A 195 25.37 -9.41 -18.16
CA ILE A 195 26.60 -8.62 -18.16
C ILE A 195 26.62 -7.63 -19.34
N SER A 196 25.98 -7.99 -20.46
CA SER A 196 26.04 -7.19 -21.70
C SER A 196 25.22 -5.90 -21.63
N THR A 197 24.03 -5.91 -21.04
CA THR A 197 23.17 -4.70 -20.98
C THR A 197 23.70 -3.67 -19.99
N SER A 198 24.30 -4.10 -18.89
CA SER A 198 24.90 -3.20 -17.88
C SER A 198 26.14 -2.49 -18.42
N LEU A 199 26.95 -3.19 -19.22
CA LEU A 199 28.11 -2.61 -19.90
C LEU A 199 27.68 -1.60 -20.97
N LEU A 200 26.61 -1.89 -21.71
CA LEU A 200 26.07 -0.98 -22.73
C LEU A 200 25.55 0.33 -22.13
N MET A 201 24.88 0.27 -20.97
CA MET A 201 24.40 1.46 -20.25
C MET A 201 25.55 2.32 -19.71
N LEU A 202 26.63 1.69 -19.22
CA LEU A 202 27.86 2.39 -18.80
C LEU A 202 28.55 3.08 -19.98
N VAL A 203 28.66 2.41 -21.13
CA VAL A 203 29.26 2.99 -22.35
C VAL A 203 28.43 4.18 -22.85
N VAL A 204 27.10 4.07 -22.91
CA VAL A 204 26.21 5.19 -23.29
C VAL A 204 26.32 6.36 -22.31
N ALA A 205 26.40 6.08 -21.00
CA ALA A 205 26.59 7.12 -19.99
C ALA A 205 27.92 7.87 -20.17
N ILE A 206 29.02 7.15 -20.40
CA ILE A 206 30.35 7.74 -20.65
C ILE A 206 30.35 8.57 -21.94
N PHE A 207 29.78 8.06 -23.04
CA PHE A 207 29.65 8.81 -24.30
C PHE A 207 28.80 10.08 -24.14
N SER A 208 27.70 10.00 -23.39
CA SER A 208 26.85 11.16 -23.12
C SER A 208 27.52 12.23 -22.24
N GLN A 209 28.43 11.84 -21.36
CA GLN A 209 29.23 12.78 -20.58
C GLN A 209 30.33 13.42 -21.44
N LEU A 210 31.00 12.65 -22.30
CA LEU A 210 32.02 13.18 -23.22
C LEU A 210 31.43 14.20 -24.22
N MET A 211 30.21 13.98 -24.71
CA MET A 211 29.52 14.93 -25.60
C MET A 211 29.08 16.24 -24.90
N LYS A 212 29.05 16.30 -23.58
CA LYS A 212 28.74 17.53 -22.82
C LYS A 212 29.97 18.37 -22.48
N LEU A 213 31.17 17.85 -22.74
CA LEU A 213 32.47 18.51 -22.47
C LEU A 213 33.14 19.05 -23.74
N SER A 214 32.48 18.92 -24.90
CA SER A 214 32.82 19.54 -26.18
C SER A 214 31.87 20.70 -26.46
#